data_AF-K6UB23-F1
#
_entry.id   AF-K6UB23-F1
#
_cell.length_a   1.000
_cell.length_b   1.000
_cell.length_c   1.000
_cell.angle_alpha   90.00
_cell.angle_beta   90.00
_cell.angle_gamma   90.00
#
_symmetry.space_group_name_H-M   'P 1'
#
loop_
_entity.id
_entity.type
_entity.pdbx_description
1 polymer ?
#
loop_
_entity_poly.entity_id
_entity_poly.type
_entity_poly.pdbx_seq_one_letter_code
_entity_poly.pdbx_strand_id
1 'polypeptide(L)'
;MKKDDVEVIIKIAKRAEQKGLLRFDRISLIMDLEYTHEEFNLRLNDLLNADDVNFTHDICGIQSNLSRSSKKMENNFLPRFI
;
A
#
# COMPACT_ATOMS: atom_id res chain seq x y z
N MET A 1 11.28 -8.52 -5.40
CA MET A 1 10.36 -8.76 -4.26
C MET A 1 10.40 -10.22 -3.85
N LYS A 2 10.36 -10.53 -2.54
CA LYS A 2 10.35 -11.93 -2.06
C LYS A 2 8.93 -12.50 -2.13
N LYS A 3 8.80 -13.82 -2.20
CA LYS A 3 7.49 -14.50 -2.24
C LYS A 3 6.64 -14.15 -1.00
N ASP A 4 7.28 -14.01 0.15
CA ASP A 4 6.61 -13.69 1.42
C ASP A 4 6.04 -12.26 1.41
N ASP A 5 6.73 -11.30 0.77
CA ASP A 5 6.26 -9.92 0.65
C ASP A 5 4.96 -9.85 -0.16
N VAL A 6 4.87 -10.62 -1.25
CA VAL A 6 3.67 -10.71 -2.10
C VAL A 6 2.47 -11.21 -1.30
N GLU A 7 2.67 -12.22 -0.45
CA GLU A 7 1.60 -12.76 0.38
C GLU A 7 1.09 -11.72 1.39
N VAL A 8 2.00 -10.95 2.01
CA VAL A 8 1.62 -9.87 2.93
C VAL A 8 0.89 -8.74 2.20
N ILE A 9 1.35 -8.34 1.01
CA ILE A 9 0.67 -7.34 0.17
C ILE A 9 -0.76 -7.78 -0.19
N ILE A 10 -0.96 -9.04 -0.56
CA ILE A 10 -2.30 -9.58 -0.84
C ILE A 10 -3.20 -9.51 0.41
N LYS A 11 -2.66 -9.81 1.60
CA LYS A 11 -3.40 -9.69 2.87
C LYS A 11 -3.77 -8.24 3.16
N ILE A 12 -2.85 -7.30 2.94
CA ILE A 12 -3.10 -5.85 3.09
C ILE A 12 -4.23 -5.42 2.14
N ALA A 13 -4.14 -5.78 0.87
CA ALA A 13 -5.14 -5.40 -0.13
C ALA A 13 -6.51 -6.01 0.17
N LYS A 14 -6.57 -7.25 0.67
CA LYS A 14 -7.81 -7.88 1.13
C LYS A 14 -8.40 -7.17 2.36
N ARG A 15 -7.57 -6.75 3.31
CA ARG A 15 -8.02 -5.95 4.48
C ARG A 15 -8.59 -4.60 4.04
N ALA A 16 -7.93 -3.94 3.08
CA ALA A 16 -8.41 -2.67 2.51
C ALA A 16 -9.75 -2.83 1.77
N GLU A 17 -9.90 -3.91 0.98
CA GLU A 17 -11.16 -4.28 0.31
C GLU A 17 -12.31 -4.46 1.31
N GLN A 18 -12.10 -5.22 2.38
CA GLN A 18 -13.09 -5.45 3.43
C GLN A 18 -13.51 -4.16 4.17
N LYS A 19 -12.63 -3.15 4.19
CA LYS A 19 -12.89 -1.85 4.80
C LYS A 19 -13.45 -0.81 3.82
N GLY A 20 -13.64 -1.16 2.55
CA GLY A 20 -14.12 -0.23 1.52
C GLY A 20 -13.11 0.87 1.17
N LEU A 21 -11.81 0.62 1.34
CA LEU A 21 -10.74 1.60 1.12
C LEU A 21 -10.16 1.58 -0.30
N LEU A 22 -10.70 0.73 -1.18
CA LEU A 22 -10.23 0.65 -2.57
C LEU A 22 -10.69 1.89 -3.34
N ARG A 23 -9.73 2.59 -3.93
CA ARG A 23 -10.00 3.67 -4.87
C ARG A 23 -10.38 3.15 -6.26
N PHE A 24 -9.81 2.01 -6.64
CA PHE A 24 -10.06 1.30 -7.89
C PHE A 24 -10.46 -0.14 -7.56
N ASP A 25 -9.65 -1.11 -7.97
CA ASP A 25 -9.82 -2.53 -7.67
C ASP A 25 -8.66 -3.08 -6.81
N ARG A 26 -8.80 -4.32 -6.35
CA ARG A 26 -7.79 -4.95 -5.49
C ARG A 26 -6.45 -5.18 -6.20
N ILE A 27 -6.45 -5.48 -7.50
CA ILE A 27 -5.21 -5.69 -8.27
C ILE A 27 -4.46 -4.37 -8.44
N SER A 28 -5.20 -3.29 -8.70
CA SER A 28 -4.66 -1.93 -8.68
C SER A 28 -3.93 -1.61 -7.37
N LEU A 29 -4.55 -1.86 -6.21
CA LEU A 29 -3.90 -1.62 -4.90
C LEU A 29 -2.69 -2.53 -4.67
N ILE A 30 -2.75 -3.79 -5.09
CA ILE A 30 -1.59 -4.70 -5.01
C ILE A 30 -0.40 -4.09 -5.75
N MET A 31 -0.59 -3.68 -7.02
CA MET A 31 0.47 -3.05 -7.79
C MET A 31 0.98 -1.76 -7.15
N ASP A 32 0.08 -0.93 -6.60
CA ASP A 32 0.48 0.31 -5.94
C ASP A 32 1.36 0.04 -4.70
N LEU A 33 1.02 -0.99 -3.91
CA LEU A 33 1.81 -1.44 -2.77
C LEU A 33 3.16 -2.04 -3.19
N GLU A 34 3.21 -2.78 -4.30
CA GLU A 34 4.46 -3.33 -4.84
C GLU A 34 5.43 -2.20 -5.21
N TYR A 35 5.00 -1.22 -5.99
CA TYR A 35 5.86 -0.09 -6.37
C TYR A 35 6.26 0.78 -5.18
N THR A 36 5.34 0.98 -4.22
CA THR A 36 5.68 1.71 -2.99
C THR A 36 6.69 0.94 -2.14
N HIS A 37 6.57 -0.38 -2.06
CA HIS A 37 7.54 -1.22 -1.34
C HIS A 37 8.90 -1.25 -2.03
N GLU A 38 8.94 -1.28 -3.36
CA GLU A 38 10.19 -1.16 -4.12
C GLU A 38 10.89 0.18 -3.88
N GLU A 39 10.13 1.26 -3.73
CA GLU A 39 10.69 2.59 -3.50
C GLU A 39 11.14 2.83 -2.06
N PHE A 40 10.34 2.44 -1.06
CA PHE A 40 10.56 2.80 0.34
C PHE A 40 10.92 1.63 1.26
N ASN A 41 10.95 0.40 0.74
CA ASN A 41 11.15 -0.81 1.54
C ASN A 41 10.17 -0.91 2.72
N LEU A 42 8.86 -0.78 2.43
CA LEU A 42 7.79 -0.81 3.43
C LEU A 42 7.96 -1.94 4.46
N ARG A 43 7.74 -1.64 5.74
CA ARG A 43 7.53 -2.61 6.80
C ARG A 43 6.14 -3.23 6.67
N LEU A 44 5.97 -4.09 5.67
CA LEU A 44 4.69 -4.66 5.25
C LEU A 44 3.90 -5.32 6.40
N ASN A 45 4.58 -6.05 7.30
CA ASN A 45 3.91 -6.67 8.44
C ASN A 45 3.41 -5.64 9.46
N ASP A 46 4.12 -4.54 9.66
CA ASP A 46 3.69 -3.46 10.56
C ASP A 46 2.48 -2.75 9.96
N LEU A 47 2.51 -2.45 8.65
CA LEU A 47 1.36 -1.91 7.93
C LEU A 47 0.16 -2.86 8.01
N LEU A 48 0.34 -4.16 7.78
CA LEU A 48 -0.74 -5.16 7.87
C LEU A 48 -1.39 -5.20 9.26
N ASN A 49 -0.61 -5.00 10.33
CA ASN A 49 -1.07 -5.07 11.71
C ASN A 49 -1.38 -3.71 12.35
N ALA A 50 -1.21 -2.60 11.61
CA ALA A 50 -1.48 -1.26 12.08
C ALA A 50 -2.94 -1.10 12.53
N ASP A 51 -3.20 -0.19 13.47
CA ASP A 51 -4.55 0.23 13.80
C ASP A 51 -5.26 0.83 12.57
N ASP A 52 -6.57 0.95 12.66
CA ASP A 52 -7.39 1.35 11.52
C ASP A 52 -7.10 2.77 11.01
N VAL A 53 -6.66 3.69 11.87
CA VAL A 53 -6.35 5.07 11.47
C VAL A 53 -5.05 5.10 10.68
N ASN A 54 -4.01 4.43 11.18
CA ASN A 54 -2.72 4.35 10.50
C ASN A 54 -2.80 3.54 9.21
N PHE A 55 -3.53 2.42 9.23
CA PHE A 55 -3.78 1.61 8.05
C PHE A 55 -4.52 2.42 6.98
N THR A 56 -5.61 3.09 7.34
CA THR A 56 -6.42 3.86 6.38
C THR A 56 -5.62 5.02 5.77
N HIS A 57 -4.83 5.74 6.58
CA HIS A 57 -3.98 6.81 6.08
C HIS A 57 -3.04 6.32 4.98
N ASP A 58 -2.28 5.27 5.25
CA ASP A 58 -1.27 4.79 4.29
C ASP A 58 -1.93 4.21 3.04
N ILE A 59 -3.01 3.42 3.18
CA ILE A 59 -3.70 2.83 2.03
C ILE A 59 -4.34 3.89 1.13
N CYS A 60 -5.04 4.87 1.70
CA CYS A 60 -5.64 5.94 0.92
C CYS A 60 -4.58 6.88 0.34
N GLY A 61 -3.54 7.16 1.11
CA GLY A 61 -2.42 8.00 0.71
C GLY A 61 -1.63 7.43 -0.46
N ILE A 62 -1.27 6.14 -0.40
CA ILE A 62 -0.57 5.44 -1.49
C ILE A 62 -1.38 5.48 -2.78
N GLN A 63 -2.65 5.08 -2.74
CA GLN A 63 -3.52 5.05 -3.94
C GLN A 63 -3.77 6.44 -4.55
N SER A 64 -3.61 7.50 -3.77
CA SER A 64 -3.89 8.87 -4.22
C SER A 64 -2.66 9.61 -4.72
N ASN A 65 -1.46 9.18 -4.32
CA ASN A 65 -0.22 9.91 -4.57
C ASN A 65 0.82 9.10 -5.35
N LEU A 66 0.65 7.79 -5.51
CA LEU A 66 1.50 7.02 -6.40
C LEU A 66 1.12 7.29 -7.86
N SER A 67 2.09 7.76 -8.64
CA SER A 67 1.96 7.90 -10.08
C SER A 67 2.28 6.58 -10.75
N ARG A 68 1.29 5.95 -11.38
CA ARG A 68 1.47 4.64 -12.05
C ARG A 68 2.27 4.72 -13.36
N SER A 69 2.40 5.91 -13.94
CA SER A 69 3.24 6.13 -15.12
C SER A 69 4.71 6.21 -14.76
N SER A 70 5.07 6.95 -13.71
CA SER A 70 6.45 7.09 -13.22
C SER A 70 6.85 5.98 -12.24
N LYS A 71 5.87 5.28 -11.64
CA LYS A 71 6.03 4.31 -10.54
C LYS A 71 6.68 4.93 -9.30
N LYS A 72 6.38 6.20 -9.05
CA LYS A 72 6.98 7.00 -7.98
C LYS A 72 5.93 7.69 -7.15
N MET A 73 6.22 7.87 -5.86
CA MET A 73 5.37 8.65 -4.97
C MET A 73 5.52 10.15 -5.25
N GLU A 74 4.40 10.83 -5.40
CA GLU A 74 4.33 12.26 -5.70
C GLU A 74 3.65 13.05 -4.56
N ASN A 75 3.48 14.35 -4.75
CA ASN A 75 2.74 15.25 -3.84
C ASN A 75 3.25 15.29 -2.38
N ASN A 76 4.53 14.99 -2.15
CA ASN A 76 5.16 14.96 -0.82
C ASN A 76 4.46 14.00 0.17
N PHE A 77 3.80 12.96 -0.33
CA PHE A 77 3.28 11.90 0.53
C PHE A 77 4.40 10.96 0.97
N LEU A 78 4.39 10.58 2.26
CA LEU A 78 5.31 9.60 2.82
C LEU A 78 4.52 8.55 3.62
N PRO A 79 4.61 7.25 3.29
CA PRO A 79 4.01 6.20 4.10
C PRO A 79 4.62 6.18 5.52
N ARG A 80 3.83 5.79 6.51
CA ARG A 80 4.25 5.76 7.93
C ARG A 80 5.10 4.54 8.28
N PHE A 81 4.93 3.45 7.52
CA PHE A 81 5.64 2.19 7.75
C PHE A 81 6.75 1.97 6.73
N ILE A 82 7.66 2.94 6.63
CA ILE A 82 8.96 2.82 5.94
C ILE A 82 10.08 2.51 6.94
#